data_AF-A0A7W0EJ05-F1
#
_entry.id   AF-A0A7W0EJ05-F1
#
_cell.length_a   1.000
_cell.length_b   1.000
_cell.length_c   1.000
_cell.angle_alpha   90.00
_cell.angle_beta   90.00
_cell.angle_gamma   90.00
#
_symmetry.space_group_name_H-M   'P 1'
#
loop_
_entity.id
_entity.type
_entity.pdbx_description
1 polymer ?
#
loop_
_entity_poly.entity_id
_entity_poly.type
_entity_poly.pdbx_seq_one_letter_code
_entity_poly.pdbx_strand_id
1 'polypeptide(L)'
;MNNTPMSLLKLWGELYGIHDETNRGGLVKALHKDKFSLEAFIYYGTIILVALFTLYIFHLSEKSVGALLLVIPELWIIYSWINIMIERKYKKLCDLHNLKKYHFYQRPKFISYLLFADKLNTSGFIKKDDVDILVDWEKIENIKHDLLSFFKEPVVLIVLTMTAGIFSNYIKIQIEAENIPLKAVLFFIFFTLFFLWAFSDTMKTSTKRNKEICQFLQWWKLDRLT
;
A
#
# COMPACT_ATOMS: atom_id res chain seq x y z
N MET A 1 1.59 21.34 -29.59
CA MET A 1 0.23 20.81 -29.88
C MET A 1 -0.67 21.25 -28.73
N ASN A 2 -1.83 21.87 -29.03
CA ASN A 2 -2.80 22.28 -28.00
C ASN A 2 -3.55 21.04 -27.49
N ASN A 3 -3.06 20.40 -26.43
CA ASN A 3 -3.79 19.34 -25.75
C ASN A 3 -4.95 19.98 -24.98
N THR A 4 -6.18 19.76 -25.43
CA THR A 4 -7.37 20.20 -24.72
C THR A 4 -7.46 19.50 -23.36
N PRO A 5 -7.92 20.15 -22.29
CA PRO A 5 -7.99 19.56 -20.95
C PRO A 5 -8.80 18.25 -20.90
N MET A 6 -9.75 18.07 -21.82
CA MET A 6 -10.55 16.84 -21.97
C MET A 6 -9.74 15.65 -22.53
N SER A 7 -8.66 15.88 -23.29
CA SER A 7 -7.78 14.80 -23.76
C SER A 7 -6.86 14.30 -22.65
N LEU A 8 -6.35 15.20 -21.80
CA LEU A 8 -5.49 14.85 -20.66
C LEU A 8 -6.21 13.99 -19.61
N LEU A 9 -7.47 14.32 -19.30
CA LEU A 9 -8.28 13.54 -18.35
C LEU A 9 -8.47 12.09 -18.84
N LYS A 10 -8.71 11.92 -20.15
CA LYS A 10 -8.86 10.59 -20.76
C LYS A 10 -7.56 9.79 -20.68
N LEU A 11 -6.42 10.43 -20.99
CA LEU A 11 -5.09 9.79 -20.89
C LEU A 11 -4.80 9.33 -19.46
N TRP A 12 -5.09 10.16 -18.46
CA TRP A 12 -4.96 9.78 -17.06
C TRP A 12 -5.91 8.64 -16.67
N GLY A 13 -7.15 8.64 -17.15
CA GLY A 13 -8.09 7.53 -16.94
C GLY A 13 -7.56 6.20 -17.47
N GLU A 14 -7.01 6.19 -18.68
CA GLU A 14 -6.40 5.00 -19.29
C GLU A 14 -5.14 4.55 -18.53
N LEU A 15 -4.30 5.50 -18.09
CA LEU A 15 -3.13 5.24 -17.25
C LEU A 15 -3.48 4.64 -15.89
N TYR A 16 -4.54 5.13 -15.24
CA TYR A 16 -5.04 4.53 -14.01
C TYR A 16 -5.53 3.11 -14.23
N GLY A 17 -6.24 2.86 -15.34
CA GLY A 17 -6.66 1.51 -15.71
C GLY A 17 -5.48 0.55 -15.85
N ILE A 18 -4.44 0.95 -16.58
CA ILE A 18 -3.23 0.13 -16.72
C ILE A 18 -2.55 -0.06 -15.36
N HIS A 19 -2.39 1.00 -14.56
CA HIS A 19 -1.77 0.93 -13.24
C HIS A 19 -2.54 0.01 -12.29
N ASP A 20 -3.87 0.13 -12.21
CA ASP A 20 -4.70 -0.69 -11.31
C ASP A 20 -4.61 -2.19 -11.65
N GLU A 21 -4.37 -2.53 -12.92
CA GLU A 21 -4.18 -3.91 -13.37
C GLU A 21 -2.74 -4.43 -13.17
N THR A 22 -1.75 -3.54 -13.11
CA THR A 22 -0.31 -3.90 -13.10
C THR A 22 0.37 -3.65 -11.77
N ASN A 23 -0.20 -2.83 -10.89
CA ASN A 23 0.29 -2.56 -9.55
C ASN A 23 0.20 -3.80 -8.66
N ARG A 24 0.79 -3.73 -7.46
CA ARG A 24 0.82 -4.87 -6.51
C ARG A 24 -0.58 -5.46 -6.24
N GLY A 25 -1.61 -4.62 -6.13
CA GLY A 25 -2.99 -5.07 -5.96
C GLY A 25 -3.50 -5.87 -7.16
N GLY A 26 -3.25 -5.38 -8.38
CA GLY A 26 -3.51 -6.08 -9.63
C GLY A 26 -2.76 -7.42 -9.73
N LEU A 27 -1.47 -7.45 -9.37
CA LEU A 27 -0.66 -8.68 -9.34
C LEU A 27 -1.24 -9.71 -8.37
N VAL A 28 -1.62 -9.27 -7.16
CA VAL A 28 -2.23 -10.15 -6.16
C VAL A 28 -3.59 -10.65 -6.66
N LYS A 29 -4.45 -9.80 -7.23
CA LYS A 29 -5.71 -10.24 -7.85
C LYS A 29 -5.48 -11.27 -8.94
N ALA A 30 -4.45 -11.07 -9.77
CA ALA A 30 -4.09 -12.03 -10.80
C ALA A 30 -3.69 -13.40 -10.21
N LEU A 31 -3.02 -13.47 -9.06
CA LEU A 31 -2.71 -14.73 -8.39
C LEU A 31 -3.97 -15.55 -8.04
N HIS A 32 -5.07 -14.87 -7.68
CA HIS A 32 -6.31 -15.53 -7.23
C HIS A 32 -7.26 -15.90 -8.37
N LYS A 33 -7.08 -15.30 -9.55
CA LYS A 33 -7.94 -15.55 -10.72
C LYS A 33 -7.70 -16.92 -11.35
N ASP A 34 -6.47 -17.42 -11.28
CA ASP A 34 -6.06 -18.68 -11.90
C ASP A 34 -5.97 -19.80 -10.85
N LYS A 35 -7.12 -20.38 -10.50
CA LYS A 35 -7.31 -21.53 -9.59
C LYS A 35 -6.81 -21.32 -8.15
N PHE A 36 -7.70 -21.55 -7.19
CA PHE A 36 -7.34 -21.73 -5.79
C PHE A 36 -6.46 -22.98 -5.69
N SER A 37 -5.14 -22.79 -5.72
CA SER A 37 -4.18 -23.90 -5.64
C SER A 37 -4.20 -24.51 -4.24
N LEU A 38 -3.84 -25.79 -4.12
CA LEU A 38 -3.60 -26.43 -2.83
C LEU A 38 -2.62 -25.60 -1.97
N GLU A 39 -1.66 -24.93 -2.60
CA GLU A 39 -0.72 -24.02 -1.95
C GLU A 39 -1.42 -22.81 -1.31
N ALA A 40 -2.41 -22.22 -2.00
CA ALA A 40 -3.21 -21.13 -1.44
C ALA A 40 -4.05 -21.63 -0.23
N PHE A 41 -4.64 -22.82 -0.31
CA PHE A 41 -5.40 -23.42 0.79
C PHE A 41 -4.53 -23.70 2.02
N ILE A 42 -3.37 -24.36 1.85
CA ILE A 42 -2.41 -24.62 2.93
C ILE A 42 -1.97 -23.31 3.58
N TYR A 43 -1.78 -22.27 2.79
CA TYR A 43 -1.35 -20.97 3.25
C TYR A 43 -2.44 -20.19 4.01
N TYR A 44 -3.68 -20.14 3.50
CA TYR A 44 -4.80 -19.58 4.27
C TYR A 44 -5.04 -20.35 5.56
N GLY A 45 -4.90 -21.68 5.52
CA GLY A 45 -4.91 -22.52 6.71
C GLY A 45 -3.80 -22.14 7.70
N THR A 46 -2.59 -21.85 7.21
CA THR A 46 -1.46 -21.41 8.04
C THR A 46 -1.68 -20.03 8.63
N ILE A 47 -2.21 -19.05 7.88
CA ILE A 47 -2.57 -17.72 8.40
C ILE A 47 -3.61 -17.85 9.51
N ILE A 48 -4.67 -18.63 9.26
CA ILE A 48 -5.75 -18.84 10.24
C ILE A 48 -5.18 -19.52 11.49
N LEU A 49 -4.35 -20.55 11.32
CA LEU A 49 -3.77 -21.30 12.44
C LEU A 49 -2.81 -20.44 13.28
N VAL A 50 -2.03 -19.59 12.63
CA VAL A 50 -1.13 -18.64 13.30
C VAL A 50 -1.92 -17.52 13.99
N ALA A 51 -2.96 -16.97 13.36
CA ALA A 51 -3.84 -15.99 13.99
C ALA A 51 -4.55 -16.57 15.23
N LEU A 52 -5.02 -17.82 15.15
CA LEU A 52 -5.60 -18.55 16.28
C LEU A 52 -4.57 -18.80 17.39
N PHE A 53 -3.33 -19.13 17.03
CA PHE A 53 -2.23 -19.31 17.98
C PHE A 53 -1.86 -17.99 18.68
N THR A 54 -1.88 -16.87 17.97
CA THR A 54 -1.62 -15.54 18.54
C THR A 54 -2.76 -15.06 19.42
N LEU A 55 -4.01 -15.34 19.05
CA LEU A 55 -5.17 -15.13 19.94
C LEU A 55 -5.08 -15.99 21.22
N TYR A 56 -4.63 -17.24 21.08
CA TYR A 56 -4.42 -18.14 22.21
C TYR A 56 -3.31 -17.65 23.15
N ILE A 57 -2.16 -17.20 22.61
CA ILE A 57 -1.08 -16.60 23.41
C ILE A 57 -1.53 -15.28 24.07
N PHE A 58 -2.32 -14.46 23.36
CA PHE A 58 -2.88 -13.24 23.92
C PHE A 58 -3.82 -13.53 25.10
N HIS A 59 -4.61 -14.61 25.01
CA HIS A 59 -5.48 -15.05 26.10
C HIS A 59 -4.68 -15.59 27.31
N LEU A 60 -3.57 -16.30 27.07
CA LEU A 60 -2.74 -16.89 28.14
C LEU A 60 -1.80 -15.90 28.82
N SER A 61 -1.37 -14.82 28.14
CA SER A 61 -0.40 -13.89 28.71
C SER A 61 -1.10 -12.73 29.41
N GLU A 62 -1.03 -12.67 30.75
CA GLU A 62 -1.46 -11.48 31.53
C GLU A 62 -0.66 -10.20 31.16
N LYS A 63 0.46 -10.34 30.44
CA LYS A 63 1.32 -9.24 29.95
C LYS A 63 1.33 -9.20 28.42
N SER A 64 0.37 -8.45 27.88
CA SER A 64 0.00 -8.27 26.46
C SER A 64 1.10 -7.90 25.44
N VAL A 65 2.33 -7.58 25.87
CA VAL A 65 3.39 -7.09 24.96
C VAL A 65 4.01 -8.20 24.12
N GLY A 66 4.12 -9.42 24.67
CA GLY A 66 4.70 -10.56 23.95
C GLY A 66 3.85 -11.01 22.76
N ALA A 67 2.52 -10.97 22.90
CA ALA A 67 1.59 -11.31 21.83
C ALA A 67 1.60 -10.29 20.67
N LEU A 68 1.84 -9.00 20.96
CA LEU A 68 1.98 -7.97 19.92
C LEU A 68 3.27 -8.13 19.11
N LEU A 69 4.35 -8.64 19.72
CA LEU A 69 5.60 -8.90 19.01
C LEU A 69 5.51 -10.08 18.04
N LEU A 70 4.54 -10.99 18.21
CA LEU A 70 4.30 -12.11 17.28
C LEU A 70 3.63 -11.68 15.98
N VAL A 71 2.93 -10.55 15.96
CA VAL A 71 2.28 -9.99 14.77
C VAL A 71 3.31 -9.54 13.72
N ILE A 72 4.50 -9.10 14.14
CA ILE A 72 5.53 -8.62 13.21
C ILE A 72 6.08 -9.77 12.33
N PRO A 73 6.52 -10.91 12.88
CA PRO A 73 6.86 -12.11 12.10
C PRO A 73 5.74 -12.56 11.17
N GLU A 74 4.48 -12.51 11.61
CA GLU A 74 3.32 -12.90 10.80
C GLU A 74 3.17 -12.04 9.55
N LEU A 75 3.18 -10.71 9.72
CA LEU A 75 3.09 -9.77 8.61
C LEU A 75 4.28 -9.94 7.65
N TRP A 76 5.46 -10.27 8.18
CA TRP A 76 6.66 -10.50 7.36
C TRP A 76 6.58 -11.80 6.56
N ILE A 77 6.07 -12.88 7.16
CA ILE A 77 5.80 -14.16 6.47
C ILE A 77 4.78 -13.92 5.35
N ILE A 78 3.70 -13.20 5.65
CA ILE A 78 2.66 -12.90 4.66
C ILE A 78 3.22 -12.07 3.50
N TYR A 79 3.94 -11.01 3.83
CA TYR A 79 4.56 -10.13 2.85
C TYR A 79 5.53 -10.90 1.94
N SER A 80 6.35 -11.77 2.52
CA SER A 80 7.33 -12.56 1.78
C SER A 80 6.64 -13.60 0.89
N TRP A 81 5.65 -14.31 1.41
CA TRP A 81 4.92 -15.28 0.59
C TRP A 81 4.28 -14.63 -0.65
N ILE A 82 3.63 -13.47 -0.50
CA ILE A 82 3.04 -12.74 -1.63
C ILE A 82 4.09 -12.45 -2.71
N ASN A 83 5.27 -11.97 -2.30
CA ASN A 83 6.35 -11.65 -3.24
C ASN A 83 6.88 -12.92 -3.95
N ILE A 84 7.01 -14.05 -3.24
CA ILE A 84 7.40 -15.34 -3.84
C ILE A 84 6.37 -15.80 -4.87
N MET A 85 5.07 -15.69 -4.55
CA MET A 85 4.00 -16.09 -5.45
C MET A 85 3.95 -15.22 -6.71
N ILE A 86 4.15 -13.91 -6.56
CA ILE A 86 4.30 -13.00 -7.70
C ILE A 86 5.50 -13.43 -8.56
N GLU A 87 6.67 -13.66 -7.96
CA GLU A 87 7.87 -14.09 -8.69
C GLU A 87 7.65 -15.41 -9.43
N ARG A 88 6.97 -16.39 -8.81
CA ARG A 88 6.62 -17.66 -9.45
C ARG A 88 5.68 -17.47 -10.65
N LYS A 89 4.61 -16.68 -10.48
CA LYS A 89 3.65 -16.42 -11.57
C LYS A 89 4.32 -15.73 -12.75
N TYR A 90 5.23 -14.79 -12.49
CA TYR A 90 5.95 -14.02 -13.50
C TYR A 90 7.39 -14.50 -13.72
N LYS A 91 7.67 -15.80 -13.50
CA LYS A 91 9.04 -16.36 -13.54
C LYS A 91 9.77 -16.06 -14.86
N LYS A 92 9.09 -16.26 -15.99
CA LYS A 92 9.66 -15.98 -17.34
C LYS A 92 10.13 -14.53 -17.46
N LEU A 93 9.34 -13.60 -16.95
CA LEU A 93 9.59 -12.17 -16.97
C LEU A 93 10.76 -11.81 -16.04
N CYS A 94 10.83 -12.45 -14.87
CA CYS A 94 11.93 -12.29 -13.94
C CYS A 94 13.27 -12.81 -14.49
N ASP A 95 13.25 -13.95 -15.16
CA ASP A 95 14.43 -14.54 -15.77
C ASP A 95 14.90 -13.72 -16.99
N LEU A 96 13.98 -13.27 -17.85
CA LEU A 96 14.28 -12.44 -19.03
C LEU A 96 14.98 -11.12 -18.67
N HIS A 97 14.51 -10.44 -17.63
CA HIS A 97 15.05 -9.14 -17.20
C HIS A 97 16.07 -9.24 -16.06
N ASN A 98 16.54 -10.45 -15.76
CA ASN A 98 17.51 -10.74 -14.69
C ASN A 98 17.14 -10.09 -13.33
N LEU A 99 15.87 -10.16 -12.95
CA LEU A 99 15.36 -9.46 -11.76
C LEU A 99 15.91 -10.03 -10.43
N LYS A 100 16.52 -11.22 -10.48
CA LYS A 100 17.14 -11.85 -9.30
C LYS A 100 18.30 -11.05 -8.73
N LYS A 101 18.94 -10.19 -9.53
CA LYS A 101 19.99 -9.25 -9.08
C LYS A 101 19.47 -8.25 -8.04
N TYR A 102 18.18 -7.93 -8.06
CA TYR A 102 17.57 -6.99 -7.13
C TYR A 102 17.11 -7.64 -5.84
N HIS A 103 17.04 -6.84 -4.78
CA HIS A 103 16.51 -7.29 -3.50
C HIS A 103 15.06 -7.73 -3.66
N PHE A 104 14.72 -8.78 -2.93
CA PHE A 104 13.43 -9.46 -2.98
C PHE A 104 12.21 -8.52 -2.86
N TYR A 105 12.27 -7.51 -1.99
CA TYR A 105 11.18 -6.54 -1.79
C TYR A 105 11.01 -5.56 -2.96
N GLN A 106 12.02 -5.41 -3.83
CA GLN A 106 12.00 -4.51 -4.99
C GLN A 106 11.45 -5.20 -6.25
N ARG A 107 11.60 -6.53 -6.35
CA ARG A 107 11.23 -7.31 -7.54
C ARG A 107 9.76 -7.11 -7.97
N PRO A 108 8.76 -7.12 -7.06
CA PRO A 108 7.37 -6.87 -7.45
C PRO A 108 7.17 -5.52 -8.14
N LYS A 109 7.91 -4.48 -7.72
CA LYS A 109 7.83 -3.15 -8.34
C LYS A 109 8.37 -3.17 -9.77
N PHE A 110 9.47 -3.88 -10.01
CA PHE A 110 10.00 -4.06 -11.36
C PHE A 110 9.06 -4.88 -12.24
N ILE A 111 8.43 -5.93 -11.69
CA ILE A 111 7.42 -6.71 -12.41
C ILE A 111 6.22 -5.82 -12.78
N SER A 112 5.72 -5.02 -11.84
CA SER A 112 4.66 -4.04 -12.10
C SER A 112 5.04 -3.07 -13.22
N TYR A 113 6.25 -2.51 -13.17
CA TYR A 113 6.75 -1.63 -14.22
C TYR A 113 6.80 -2.32 -15.59
N LEU A 114 7.37 -3.52 -15.67
CA LEU A 114 7.52 -4.22 -16.96
C LEU A 114 6.15 -4.55 -17.58
N LEU A 115 5.18 -4.96 -16.77
CA LEU A 115 3.82 -5.21 -17.23
C LEU A 115 3.10 -3.91 -17.62
N PHE A 116 3.36 -2.82 -16.90
CA PHE A 116 2.86 -1.49 -17.25
C PHE A 116 3.42 -1.04 -18.61
N ALA A 117 4.72 -1.17 -18.81
CA ALA A 117 5.41 -0.84 -20.05
C ALA A 117 4.91 -1.69 -21.24
N ASP A 118 4.71 -2.99 -21.03
CA ASP A 118 4.17 -3.91 -22.04
C ASP A 118 2.76 -3.52 -22.49
N LYS A 119 1.87 -3.20 -21.52
CA LYS A 119 0.52 -2.71 -21.83
C LYS A 119 0.53 -1.37 -22.55
N LEU A 120 1.41 -0.46 -22.14
CA LEU A 120 1.52 0.86 -22.75
C LEU A 120 2.10 0.78 -24.18
N ASN A 121 3.02 -0.16 -24.42
CA ASN A 121 3.51 -0.46 -25.77
C ASN A 121 2.41 -1.07 -26.66
N THR A 122 1.60 -1.97 -26.10
CA THR A 122 0.51 -2.64 -26.84
C THR A 122 -0.63 -1.67 -27.16
N SER A 123 -0.96 -0.76 -26.25
CA SER A 123 -2.09 0.15 -26.40
C SER A 123 -1.78 1.33 -27.32
N GLY A 124 -0.53 1.80 -27.35
CA GLY A 124 -0.04 2.81 -28.30
C GLY A 124 -0.65 4.21 -28.16
N PHE A 125 -1.43 4.48 -27.11
CA PHE A 125 -2.17 5.74 -26.96
C PHE A 125 -1.32 6.91 -26.41
N ILE A 126 -0.13 6.63 -25.85
CA ILE A 126 0.82 7.64 -25.36
C ILE A 126 2.04 7.72 -26.26
N LYS A 127 2.36 8.95 -26.71
CA LYS A 127 3.65 9.24 -27.36
C LYS A 127 4.68 9.68 -26.34
N LYS A 128 5.96 9.59 -26.72
CA LYS A 128 7.08 9.98 -25.85
C LYS A 128 7.00 11.43 -25.40
N ASP A 129 6.53 12.32 -26.28
CA ASP A 129 6.39 13.75 -26.01
C ASP A 129 5.26 14.07 -25.03
N ASP A 130 4.26 13.18 -24.92
CA ASP A 130 3.16 13.34 -23.97
C ASP A 130 3.58 13.06 -22.53
N VAL A 131 4.68 12.30 -22.33
CA VAL A 131 5.18 11.93 -21.00
C VAL A 131 5.59 13.16 -20.19
N ASP A 132 6.29 14.11 -20.80
CA ASP A 132 6.74 15.32 -20.10
C ASP A 132 5.56 16.18 -19.68
N ILE A 133 4.53 16.29 -20.54
CA ILE A 133 3.30 17.02 -20.27
C ILE A 133 2.54 16.38 -19.09
N LEU A 134 2.44 15.05 -19.06
CA LEU A 134 1.77 14.31 -17.98
C LEU A 134 2.53 14.44 -16.65
N VAL A 135 3.85 14.36 -16.68
CA VAL A 135 4.70 14.53 -15.49
C VAL A 135 4.61 15.96 -14.94
N ASP A 136 4.62 16.97 -15.81
CA ASP A 136 4.54 18.36 -15.37
C ASP A 136 3.14 18.72 -14.84
N TRP A 137 2.08 18.11 -15.39
CA TRP A 137 0.72 18.24 -14.85
C TRP A 137 0.62 17.71 -13.41
N GLU A 138 1.25 16.57 -13.10
CA GLU A 138 1.28 16.01 -11.75
C GLU A 138 1.99 16.92 -10.74
N LYS A 139 3.09 17.56 -11.15
CA LYS A 139 3.78 18.55 -10.32
C LYS A 139 2.86 19.73 -9.98
N ILE A 140 2.07 20.20 -10.95
CA ILE A 140 1.14 21.32 -10.76
C ILE A 140 -0.02 20.91 -9.83
N GLU A 141 -0.55 19.70 -9.97
CA GLU A 141 -1.59 19.16 -9.08
C GLU A 141 -1.10 19.04 -7.62
N ASN A 142 0.13 18.56 -7.43
CA ASN A 142 0.71 18.30 -6.10
C ASN A 142 1.13 19.55 -5.31
N ILE A 143 1.26 20.71 -5.95
CA ILE A 143 1.64 21.96 -5.27
C ILE A 143 0.57 22.42 -4.25
N LYS A 144 -0.62 21.81 -4.23
CA LYS A 144 -1.77 22.29 -3.43
C LYS A 144 -2.19 21.49 -2.19
N HIS A 145 -1.46 20.46 -1.77
CA HIS A 145 -1.82 19.79 -0.50
C HIS A 145 -1.24 20.51 0.71
N ASP A 146 -1.97 21.53 1.16
CA ASP A 146 -1.79 22.18 2.45
C ASP A 146 -1.86 21.10 3.56
N LEU A 147 -0.81 20.95 4.37
CA LEU A 147 -0.77 19.95 5.45
C LEU A 147 -1.93 20.10 6.44
N LEU A 148 -2.50 21.32 6.52
CA LEU A 148 -3.69 21.62 7.31
C LEU A 148 -5.00 21.08 6.71
N SER A 149 -5.04 20.71 5.42
CA SER A 149 -6.23 20.10 4.80
C SER A 149 -6.55 18.74 5.42
N PHE A 150 -5.54 18.03 5.93
CA PHE A 150 -5.72 16.76 6.64
C PHE A 150 -6.61 16.90 7.88
N PHE A 151 -6.50 18.00 8.62
CA PHE A 151 -7.34 18.30 9.78
C PHE A 151 -8.74 18.80 9.39
N LYS A 152 -8.99 19.08 8.11
CA LYS A 152 -10.31 19.50 7.61
C LYS A 152 -11.18 18.31 7.20
N GLU A 153 -10.59 17.11 7.06
CA GLU A 153 -11.33 15.90 6.69
C GLU A 153 -12.27 15.47 7.83
N PRO A 154 -13.59 15.41 7.60
CA PRO A 154 -14.57 15.12 8.66
C PRO A 154 -14.31 13.80 9.39
N VAL A 155 -13.83 12.78 8.66
CA VAL A 155 -13.52 11.47 9.23
C VAL A 155 -12.34 11.56 10.21
N VAL A 156 -11.32 12.36 9.89
CA VAL A 156 -10.16 12.58 10.78
C VAL A 156 -10.60 13.27 12.06
N LEU A 157 -11.47 14.29 11.95
CA LEU A 157 -12.03 14.98 13.11
C LEU A 157 -12.91 14.07 13.97
N ILE A 158 -13.74 13.22 13.36
CA ILE A 158 -14.56 12.23 14.07
C ILE A 158 -13.67 11.25 14.82
N VAL A 159 -12.65 10.69 14.16
CA VAL A 159 -11.70 9.77 14.78
C VAL A 159 -11.00 10.47 15.95
N LEU A 160 -10.43 11.66 15.77
CA LEU A 160 -9.77 12.43 16.83
C LEU A 160 -10.72 12.68 18.02
N THR A 161 -11.97 13.04 17.75
CA THR A 161 -12.97 13.35 18.79
C THR A 161 -13.40 12.10 19.55
N MET A 162 -13.65 10.99 18.85
CA MET A 162 -13.96 9.69 19.48
C MET A 162 -12.78 9.21 20.32
N THR A 163 -11.56 9.39 19.82
CA THR A 163 -10.34 8.99 20.52
C THR A 163 -10.13 9.83 21.78
N ALA A 164 -10.35 11.15 21.71
CA ALA A 164 -10.32 12.04 22.87
C ALA A 164 -11.44 11.72 23.89
N GLY A 165 -12.63 11.36 23.44
CA GLY A 165 -13.75 10.96 24.29
C GLY A 165 -13.51 9.63 25.02
N ILE A 166 -13.01 8.62 24.30
CA ILE A 166 -12.60 7.33 24.87
C ILE A 166 -11.46 7.53 25.87
N PHE A 167 -10.48 8.38 25.55
CA PHE A 167 -9.37 8.71 26.44
C PHE A 167 -9.84 9.41 27.72
N SER A 168 -10.75 10.39 27.60
CA SER A 168 -11.33 11.11 28.74
C SER A 168 -12.11 10.16 29.66
N ASN A 169 -12.91 9.25 29.10
CA ASN A 169 -13.64 8.25 29.88
C ASN A 169 -12.71 7.22 30.51
N TYR A 170 -11.70 6.75 29.79
CA TYR A 170 -10.70 5.82 30.33
C TYR A 170 -9.91 6.44 31.48
N ILE A 171 -9.49 7.70 31.35
CA ILE A 171 -8.85 8.47 32.43
C ILE A 171 -9.79 8.60 33.62
N LYS A 172 -11.07 8.96 33.43
CA LYS A 172 -12.03 9.06 34.55
C LYS A 172 -12.17 7.76 35.32
N ILE A 173 -12.39 6.65 34.62
CA ILE A 173 -12.57 5.31 35.23
C ILE A 173 -11.30 4.86 35.97
N GLN A 174 -10.11 5.20 35.46
CA GLN A 174 -8.83 4.80 36.06
C GLN A 174 -8.34 5.74 37.17
N ILE A 175 -8.69 7.03 37.14
CA ILE A 175 -8.48 7.96 38.26
C ILE A 175 -9.29 7.50 39.48
N GLU A 176 -10.52 7.01 39.27
CA GLU A 176 -11.35 6.40 40.32
C GLU A 176 -10.79 5.07 40.85
N ALA A 177 -9.87 4.42 40.11
CA ALA A 177 -9.27 3.13 40.46
C ALA A 177 -7.81 3.20 40.99
N GLU A 178 -7.30 4.41 41.28
CA GLU A 178 -6.00 4.70 41.92
C GLU A 178 -4.73 4.09 41.30
N ASN A 179 -4.78 3.50 40.11
CA ASN A 179 -3.59 2.97 39.45
C ASN A 179 -3.67 3.12 37.93
N ILE A 180 -3.20 4.26 37.41
CA ILE A 180 -2.94 4.40 35.98
C ILE A 180 -1.54 3.84 35.70
N PRO A 181 -1.39 2.65 35.07
CA PRO A 181 -0.10 2.29 34.52
C PRO A 181 0.19 3.24 33.36
N LEU A 182 1.16 4.14 33.53
CA LEU A 182 1.70 5.05 32.48
C LEU A 182 1.86 4.37 31.11
N LYS A 183 2.10 3.06 31.10
CA LYS A 183 2.18 2.17 29.93
C LYS A 183 0.90 2.13 29.09
N ALA A 184 -0.29 2.15 29.70
CA ALA A 184 -1.57 2.13 28.97
C ALA A 184 -1.83 3.46 28.24
N VAL A 185 -1.49 4.59 28.88
CA VAL A 185 -1.56 5.93 28.27
C VAL A 185 -0.60 6.04 27.10
N LEU A 186 0.65 5.61 27.28
CA LEU A 186 1.64 5.60 26.20
C LEU A 186 1.21 4.69 25.04
N PHE A 187 0.72 3.48 25.33
CA PHE A 187 0.23 2.56 24.29
C PHE A 187 -0.90 3.18 23.46
N PHE A 188 -1.86 3.84 24.11
CA PHE A 188 -2.98 4.49 23.41
C PHE A 188 -2.50 5.64 22.52
N ILE A 189 -1.61 6.51 23.01
CA ILE A 189 -1.03 7.60 22.21
C ILE A 189 -0.29 7.03 20.99
N PHE A 190 0.55 6.01 21.18
CA PHE A 190 1.25 5.36 20.07
C PHE A 190 0.29 4.73 19.06
N PHE A 191 -0.77 4.07 19.53
CA PHE A 191 -1.76 3.44 18.66
C PHE A 191 -2.56 4.47 17.86
N THR A 192 -2.99 5.58 18.49
CA THR A 192 -3.68 6.68 17.81
C THR A 192 -2.79 7.36 16.78
N LEU A 193 -1.53 7.65 17.12
CA LEU A 193 -0.57 8.22 16.18
C LEU A 193 -0.31 7.28 15.00
N PHE A 194 -0.15 5.98 15.27
CA PHE A 194 0.00 4.96 14.23
C PHE A 194 -1.24 4.89 13.33
N PHE A 195 -2.45 4.92 13.90
CA PHE A 195 -3.69 4.88 13.14
C PHE A 195 -3.87 6.15 12.29
N LEU A 196 -3.62 7.34 12.85
CA LEU A 196 -3.66 8.60 12.09
C LEU A 196 -2.61 8.64 10.99
N TRP A 197 -1.42 8.09 11.23
CA TRP A 197 -0.37 7.96 10.23
C TRP A 197 -0.78 7.00 9.11
N ALA A 198 -1.29 5.81 9.45
CA ALA A 198 -1.78 4.82 8.49
C ALA A 198 -2.99 5.35 7.69
N PHE A 199 -3.90 6.07 8.35
CA PHE A 199 -5.03 6.73 7.71
C PHE A 199 -4.56 7.85 6.78
N SER A 200 -3.57 8.65 7.19
CA SER A 200 -2.95 9.67 6.32
C SER A 200 -2.26 9.06 5.10
N ASP A 201 -1.54 7.93 5.24
CA ASP A 201 -0.93 7.24 4.09
C ASP A 201 -2.01 6.69 3.16
N THR A 202 -3.13 6.22 3.72
CA THR A 202 -4.29 5.75 2.96
C THR A 202 -4.98 6.90 2.20
N MET A 203 -5.11 8.08 2.79
CA MET A 203 -5.69 9.26 2.11
C MET A 203 -4.78 9.81 1.01
N LYS A 204 -3.46 9.62 1.12
CA LYS A 204 -2.47 9.98 0.08
C LYS A 204 -2.34 8.93 -1.03
N THR A 205 -3.22 7.92 -1.07
CA THR A 205 -3.17 6.85 -2.09
C THR A 205 -3.29 7.37 -3.51
N SER A 206 -4.10 8.41 -3.76
CA SER A 206 -4.17 9.04 -5.08
C SER A 206 -2.84 9.68 -5.47
N THR A 207 -2.27 10.53 -4.62
CA THR A 207 -0.95 11.15 -4.85
C THR A 207 0.16 10.11 -5.03
N LYS A 208 0.15 9.05 -4.22
CA LYS A 208 1.13 7.95 -4.31
C LYS A 208 0.99 7.19 -5.63
N ARG A 209 -0.25 6.96 -6.07
CA ARG A 209 -0.57 6.35 -7.37
C ARG A 209 -0.09 7.23 -8.52
N ASN A 210 -0.35 8.54 -8.48
CA ASN A 210 0.07 9.48 -9.52
C ASN A 210 1.60 9.50 -9.64
N LYS A 211 2.31 9.60 -8.51
CA LYS A 211 3.77 9.52 -8.46
C LYS A 211 4.32 8.24 -9.04
N GLU A 212 3.69 7.10 -8.73
CA GLU A 212 4.13 5.80 -9.26
C GLU A 212 3.90 5.70 -10.77
N ILE A 213 2.76 6.18 -11.28
CA ILE A 213 2.48 6.26 -12.72
C ILE A 213 3.51 7.16 -13.41
N CYS A 214 3.77 8.35 -12.88
CA CYS A 214 4.80 9.25 -13.43
C CYS A 214 6.18 8.62 -13.42
N GLN A 215 6.54 7.91 -12.35
CA GLN A 215 7.81 7.18 -12.27
C GLN A 215 7.90 6.09 -13.35
N PHE A 216 6.84 5.32 -13.57
CA PHE A 216 6.81 4.30 -14.62
C PHE A 216 6.85 4.89 -16.02
N LEU A 217 6.18 6.02 -16.26
CA LEU A 217 6.25 6.74 -17.54
C LEU A 217 7.66 7.27 -17.82
N GLN A 218 8.35 7.78 -16.80
CA GLN A 218 9.74 8.24 -16.93
C GLN A 218 10.68 7.07 -17.22
N TRP A 219 10.54 5.94 -16.51
CA TRP A 219 11.31 4.73 -16.79
C TRP A 219 11.06 4.22 -18.20
N TRP A 220 9.80 4.19 -18.64
CA TRP A 220 9.43 3.78 -20.00
C TRP A 220 10.02 4.70 -21.07
N LYS A 221 10.05 6.02 -20.82
CA LYS A 221 10.70 6.99 -21.72
C LYS A 221 12.20 6.73 -21.83
N LEU A 222 12.86 6.34 -20.74
CA LEU A 222 14.29 6.01 -20.70
C LEU A 222 14.60 4.69 -21.43
N ASP A 223 13.81 3.65 -21.22
CA ASP A 223 14.00 2.34 -21.89
C ASP A 223 13.87 2.44 -23.42
N ARG A 224 13.16 3.45 -23.94
CA ARG A 224 13.06 3.75 -25.38
C ARG A 224 14.17 4.67 -25.92
N LEU A 225 15.09 5.11 -25.09
CA LEU A 225 16.29 5.87 -25.51
C LEU A 225 17.50 4.95 -25.73
N THR A 226 17.51 3.80 -25.06
CA THR A 226 18.51 2.74 -25.15
C THR A 226 18.18 1.72 -26.22
#